data_AF-A0A3P7DTA1-F1
#
_entry.id   AF-A0A3P7DTA1-F1
#
_cell.length_a   1.000
_cell.length_b   1.000
_cell.length_c   1.000
_cell.angle_alpha   90.00
_cell.angle_beta   90.00
_cell.angle_gamma   90.00
#
_symmetry.space_group_name_H-M   'P 1'
#
loop_
_entity.id
_entity.type
_entity.pdbx_description
1 polymer ?
#
loop_
_entity_poly.entity_id
_entity_poly.type
_entity_poly.pdbx_seq_one_letter_code
_entity_poly.pdbx_strand_id
1 'polypeptide(L)'
;VFTGVAGSGIDVYSFSILTLLFRISEKVATPTSVVLMAANSMVGFFWRQFMQNGIQQESWEYFSVCLPVVVIFAPIGSFVASYLHRLTLASFIYILETIALIGGLIIIKPNWQLLVFTMVLISSSLIFYMIIARYGQKLLSQKIKASELKGKINDDGAIASII
;
A
#
# COMPACT_ATOMS: atom_id res chain seq x y z
N VAL A 1 2.89 -20.14 9.04
CA VAL A 1 4.29 -20.00 9.49
C VAL A 1 4.59 -18.56 9.98
N PHE A 2 3.95 -18.05 11.04
CA PHE A 2 3.07 -16.85 11.00
C PHE A 2 1.88 -17.21 10.13
N THR A 3 0.71 -17.37 10.75
CA THR A 3 -0.55 -17.76 10.08
C THR A 3 -0.60 -17.12 8.69
N GLY A 4 -0.74 -17.94 7.64
CA GLY A 4 -0.37 -17.56 6.28
C GLY A 4 -0.88 -16.16 5.99
N VAL A 5 0.03 -15.18 5.94
CA VAL A 5 -0.32 -13.87 5.44
C VAL A 5 -1.53 -13.33 6.23
N ALA A 6 -1.33 -13.09 7.54
CA ALA A 6 -2.27 -12.63 8.58
C ALA A 6 -3.08 -11.35 8.21
N GLY A 7 -3.80 -11.40 7.09
CA GLY A 7 -3.80 -10.30 6.13
C GLY A 7 -2.38 -10.09 5.62
N SER A 8 -2.11 -10.12 4.31
CA SER A 8 -0.73 -9.86 3.86
C SER A 8 -0.24 -8.52 4.38
N GLY A 9 -1.19 -7.59 4.55
CA GLY A 9 -0.96 -6.18 4.71
C GLY A 9 -0.05 -5.61 3.63
N ILE A 10 0.38 -6.42 2.64
CA ILE A 10 1.45 -6.11 1.71
C ILE A 10 0.99 -5.02 0.77
N ASP A 11 -0.31 -4.94 0.55
CA ASP A 11 -1.04 -3.87 -0.10
C ASP A 11 -0.89 -2.55 0.68
N VAL A 12 -1.22 -2.52 1.97
CA VAL A 12 -1.09 -1.33 2.82
C VAL A 12 0.39 -0.93 2.97
N TYR A 13 1.29 -1.91 3.14
CA TYR A 13 2.74 -1.69 3.19
C TYR A 13 3.26 -1.14 1.87
N SER A 14 2.94 -1.77 0.74
CA SER A 14 3.40 -1.33 -0.59
C SER A 14 2.84 0.05 -0.94
N PHE A 15 1.55 0.27 -0.68
CA PHE A 15 0.91 1.58 -0.86
C PHE A 15 1.61 2.65 0.00
N SER A 16 1.86 2.36 1.28
CA SER A 16 2.55 3.27 2.18
C SER A 16 3.98 3.55 1.75
N ILE A 17 4.73 2.56 1.25
CA ILE A 17 6.09 2.76 0.73
C ILE A 17 6.06 3.63 -0.53
N LEU A 18 5.19 3.34 -1.50
CA LEU A 18 5.07 4.13 -2.73
C LEU A 18 4.73 5.60 -2.43
N THR A 19 3.80 5.84 -1.50
CA THR A 19 3.33 7.19 -1.16
C THR A 19 4.24 7.94 -0.20
N LEU A 20 4.73 7.30 0.86
CA LEU A 20 5.54 7.96 1.90
C LEU A 20 7.02 8.04 1.51
N LEU A 21 7.61 6.96 0.99
CA LEU A 21 9.03 6.92 0.64
C LEU A 21 9.30 7.55 -0.72
N PHE A 22 8.58 7.10 -1.75
CA PHE A 22 8.79 7.57 -3.12
C PHE A 22 7.97 8.80 -3.49
N ARG A 23 7.06 9.26 -2.62
CA ARG A 23 6.18 10.42 -2.89
C ARG A 23 5.41 10.27 -4.19
N ILE A 24 5.11 9.03 -4.57
CA ILE A 24 4.32 8.72 -5.74
C ILE A 24 2.87 9.11 -5.46
N SER A 25 2.21 9.70 -6.46
CA SER A 25 0.80 10.05 -6.39
C SER A 25 -0.04 8.83 -6.09
N GLU A 26 -0.99 8.97 -5.18
CA GLU A 26 -1.91 7.92 -4.75
C GLU A 26 -2.70 7.35 -5.92
N LYS A 27 -3.00 8.19 -6.93
CA LYS A 27 -3.65 7.82 -8.18
C LYS A 27 -2.95 6.68 -8.94
N VAL A 28 -1.62 6.58 -8.85
CA VAL A 28 -0.88 5.45 -9.45
C VAL A 28 -0.44 4.42 -8.41
N ALA A 29 -0.22 4.83 -7.15
CA ALA A 29 0.15 3.90 -6.08
C ALA A 29 -0.96 2.89 -5.75
N THR A 30 -2.23 3.32 -5.76
CA THR A 30 -3.38 2.45 -5.49
C THR A 30 -3.50 1.30 -6.50
N PRO A 31 -3.61 1.54 -7.84
CA PRO A 31 -3.68 0.44 -8.80
C PRO A 31 -2.43 -0.45 -8.75
N THR A 32 -1.23 0.13 -8.53
CA THR A 32 -0.02 -0.67 -8.34
C THR A 32 -0.12 -1.60 -7.11
N SER A 33 -0.60 -1.10 -5.97
CA SER A 33 -0.77 -1.92 -4.76
C SER A 33 -1.81 -3.03 -4.95
N VAL A 34 -2.87 -2.80 -5.72
CA VAL A 34 -3.89 -3.82 -6.07
C VAL A 34 -3.28 -4.92 -6.95
N VAL A 35 -2.43 -4.56 -7.92
CA VAL A 35 -1.73 -5.56 -8.74
C VAL A 35 -0.78 -6.40 -7.88
N LEU A 36 -0.07 -5.78 -6.94
CA LEU A 36 0.78 -6.51 -5.98
C LEU A 36 -0.04 -7.43 -5.07
N MET A 37 -1.21 -6.98 -4.61
CA MET A 37 -2.15 -7.79 -3.83
C MET A 37 -2.61 -9.01 -4.63
N ALA A 38 -3.00 -8.82 -5.90
CA ALA A 38 -3.43 -9.91 -6.77
C ALA A 38 -2.30 -10.92 -7.01
N ALA A 39 -1.09 -10.45 -7.31
CA ALA A 39 0.08 -11.31 -7.49
C ALA A 39 0.40 -12.13 -6.23
N ASN A 40 0.44 -11.48 -5.07
CA ASN A 40 0.67 -12.14 -3.78
C ASN A 40 -0.42 -13.18 -3.47
N SER A 41 -1.68 -12.85 -3.75
CA SER A 41 -2.81 -13.76 -3.51
C SER A 41 -2.77 -14.97 -4.44
N MET A 42 -2.38 -14.81 -5.71
CA MET A 42 -2.19 -15.92 -6.63
C MET A 42 -1.10 -16.88 -6.15
N VAL A 43 0.06 -16.36 -5.74
CA VAL A 43 1.15 -17.20 -5.20
C VAL A 43 0.70 -17.93 -3.93
N GLY A 44 0.04 -17.23 -3.01
CA GLY A 44 -0.50 -17.83 -1.78
C GLY A 44 -1.54 -18.91 -2.07
N PHE A 45 -2.41 -18.68 -3.05
CA PHE A 45 -3.42 -19.64 -3.48
C PHE A 45 -2.81 -20.88 -4.13
N PHE A 46 -1.86 -20.71 -5.06
CA PHE A 46 -1.15 -21.82 -5.69
C PHE A 46 -0.39 -22.65 -4.67
N TRP A 47 0.30 -22.01 -3.72
CA TRP A 47 0.98 -22.71 -2.65
C TRP A 47 0.01 -23.54 -1.81
N ARG A 48 -1.14 -22.98 -1.40
CA ARG A 48 -2.15 -23.68 -0.60
C ARG A 48 -2.78 -24.84 -1.36
N GLN A 49 -3.06 -24.67 -2.65
CA GLN A 49 -3.63 -25.70 -3.51
C GLN A 49 -2.67 -26.89 -3.65
N PHE A 50 -1.41 -26.64 -4.04
CA PHE A 50 -0.46 -27.71 -4.35
C PHE A 50 0.19 -28.34 -3.11
N MET A 51 0.56 -27.55 -2.09
CA MET A 51 1.30 -28.09 -0.93
C MET A 51 0.38 -28.61 0.17
N GLN A 52 -0.81 -28.01 0.34
CA GLN A 52 -1.67 -28.33 1.48
C GLN A 52 -2.90 -29.18 1.12
N ASN A 53 -3.22 -29.40 -0.16
CA ASN A 53 -4.34 -30.23 -0.65
C ASN A 53 -5.66 -30.03 0.13
N GLY A 54 -5.88 -28.83 0.67
CA GLY A 54 -6.83 -28.60 1.76
C GLY A 54 -7.52 -27.25 1.67
N ILE A 55 -8.01 -26.91 0.47
CA ILE A 55 -8.90 -25.76 0.34
C ILE A 55 -10.31 -26.23 0.68
N GLN A 56 -10.84 -25.72 1.79
CA GLN A 56 -12.22 -25.98 2.21
C GLN A 56 -13.19 -25.51 1.10
N GLN A 57 -14.24 -26.28 0.83
CA GLN A 57 -15.23 -25.94 -0.20
C GLN A 57 -15.83 -24.54 -0.01
N GLU A 58 -16.04 -24.14 1.24
CA GLU A 58 -16.53 -22.80 1.60
C GLU A 58 -15.60 -21.68 1.11
N SER A 59 -14.27 -21.88 1.14
CA SER A 59 -13.31 -20.91 0.61
C SER A 59 -13.42 -20.74 -0.91
N TRP A 60 -13.74 -21.81 -1.63
CA TRP A 60 -14.02 -21.75 -3.07
C TRP A 60 -15.30 -20.97 -3.36
N GLU A 61 -16.33 -21.13 -2.54
CA GLU A 61 -17.60 -20.40 -2.67
C GLU A 61 -17.38 -18.89 -2.44
N TYR A 62 -16.73 -18.50 -1.34
CA TYR A 62 -16.38 -17.10 -1.10
C TYR A 62 -15.52 -16.50 -2.22
N PHE A 63 -14.54 -17.26 -2.72
CA PHE A 63 -13.72 -16.81 -3.84
C PHE A 63 -14.55 -16.59 -5.11
N SER A 64 -15.44 -17.53 -5.45
CA SER A 64 -16.29 -17.46 -6.65
C SER A 64 -17.25 -16.26 -6.63
N VAL A 65 -17.74 -15.86 -5.45
CA VAL A 65 -18.60 -14.68 -5.27
C VAL A 65 -17.79 -13.39 -5.33
N CYS A 66 -16.57 -13.37 -4.77
CA CYS A 66 -15.72 -12.18 -4.79
C CYS A 66 -15.11 -11.88 -6.17
N LEU A 67 -14.83 -12.92 -6.97
CA LEU A 67 -14.19 -12.79 -8.28
C LEU A 67 -14.91 -11.81 -9.23
N PRO A 68 -16.22 -11.94 -9.52
CA PRO A 68 -16.91 -11.02 -10.43
C PRO A 68 -16.96 -9.60 -9.88
N VAL A 69 -17.09 -9.43 -8.55
CA VAL A 69 -17.09 -8.12 -7.91
C VAL A 69 -15.73 -7.43 -8.11
N VAL A 70 -14.63 -8.12 -7.83
CA VAL A 70 -13.29 -7.53 -7.95
C VAL A 70 -12.92 -7.26 -9.42
N VAL A 71 -13.20 -8.19 -10.33
CA VAL A 71 -12.87 -8.05 -11.76
C VAL A 71 -13.59 -6.86 -12.40
N ILE A 72 -14.81 -6.55 -11.97
CA ILE A 72 -15.60 -5.42 -12.50
C ILE A 72 -15.27 -4.13 -11.76
N PHE A 73 -15.31 -4.14 -10.43
CA PHE A 73 -15.20 -2.91 -9.64
C PHE A 73 -13.75 -2.43 -9.46
N ALA A 74 -12.72 -3.28 -9.55
CA ALA A 74 -11.34 -2.81 -9.43
C ALA A 74 -10.91 -1.95 -10.65
N PRO A 75 -11.16 -2.35 -11.91
CA PRO A 75 -10.91 -1.48 -13.07
C PRO A 75 -11.75 -0.20 -13.02
N ILE A 76 -13.06 -0.30 -12.73
CA ILE A 76 -13.95 0.87 -12.63
C ILE A 76 -13.45 1.83 -11.54
N GLY A 77 -13.11 1.31 -10.36
CA GLY A 77 -12.54 2.10 -9.27
C GLY A 77 -11.25 2.81 -9.67
N SER A 78 -10.33 2.11 -10.35
CA SER A 78 -9.08 2.72 -10.84
C SER A 78 -9.29 3.79 -11.93
N PHE A 79 -10.32 3.61 -12.75
CA PHE A 79 -10.72 4.57 -13.78
C PHE A 79 -11.32 5.82 -13.16
N VAL A 80 -12.29 5.67 -12.25
CA VAL A 80 -12.91 6.80 -11.52
C VAL A 80 -11.85 7.55 -10.69
N ALA A 81 -10.97 6.81 -10.00
CA ALA A 81 -9.83 7.35 -9.28
C ALA A 81 -8.92 8.24 -10.14
N SER A 82 -8.90 8.01 -11.46
CA SER A 82 -8.11 8.83 -12.37
C SER A 82 -8.68 10.23 -12.62
N TYR A 83 -9.96 10.47 -12.34
CA TYR A 83 -10.56 11.80 -12.46
C TYR A 83 -10.51 12.59 -11.16
N LEU A 84 -10.30 11.91 -10.02
CA LEU A 84 -10.28 12.52 -8.71
C LEU A 84 -8.92 13.15 -8.38
N HIS A 85 -8.95 14.19 -7.56
CA HIS A 85 -7.74 14.82 -7.04
C HIS A 85 -7.02 13.87 -6.07
N ARG A 86 -5.68 13.88 -6.08
CA ARG A 86 -4.85 12.91 -5.34
C ARG A 86 -5.14 12.89 -3.82
N LEU A 87 -5.34 14.07 -3.20
CA LEU A 87 -5.64 14.16 -1.76
C LEU A 87 -7.04 13.62 -1.42
N THR A 88 -8.00 13.76 -2.33
CA THR A 88 -9.35 13.21 -2.17
C THR A 88 -9.29 11.69 -2.21
N LEU A 89 -8.51 11.13 -3.14
CA LEU A 89 -8.27 9.69 -3.24
C LEU A 89 -7.62 9.15 -1.96
N ALA A 90 -6.55 9.81 -1.47
CA ALA A 90 -5.89 9.44 -0.22
C ALA A 90 -6.88 9.38 0.95
N SER A 91 -7.75 10.38 1.05
CA SER A 91 -8.79 10.43 2.10
C SER A 91 -9.78 9.26 1.99
N PHE A 92 -10.23 8.92 0.78
CA PHE A 92 -11.10 7.75 0.57
C PHE A 92 -10.43 6.44 0.96
N ILE A 93 -9.16 6.25 0.57
CA ILE A 93 -8.41 5.04 0.93
C ILE A 93 -8.26 4.93 2.45
N TYR A 94 -7.90 6.01 3.14
CA TYR A 94 -7.76 5.98 4.60
C TYR A 94 -9.09 5.71 5.32
N ILE A 95 -10.21 6.26 4.83
CA ILE A 95 -11.54 5.98 5.37
C ILE A 95 -11.91 4.51 5.13
N LEU A 96 -11.74 4.00 3.91
CA LEU A 96 -12.08 2.63 3.55
C LEU A 96 -11.25 1.61 4.36
N GLU A 97 -9.94 1.84 4.48
CA GLU A 97 -9.05 1.01 5.30
C GLU A 97 -9.43 1.06 6.78
N THR A 98 -9.81 2.23 7.30
CA THR A 98 -10.29 2.36 8.69
C THR A 98 -11.57 1.55 8.90
N ILE A 99 -12.52 1.62 7.96
CA ILE A 99 -13.75 0.84 7.99
C ILE A 99 -13.45 -0.67 7.88
N ALA A 100 -12.53 -1.07 7.02
CA ALA A 100 -12.12 -2.47 6.86
C ALA A 100 -11.48 -3.02 8.14
N LEU A 101 -10.63 -2.23 8.81
CA LEU A 101 -10.03 -2.58 10.09
C LEU A 101 -11.10 -2.75 11.17
N ILE A 102 -11.98 -1.75 11.35
CA ILE A 102 -13.04 -1.77 12.37
C ILE A 102 -14.02 -2.92 12.07
N GLY A 103 -14.40 -3.10 10.80
CA GLY A 103 -15.23 -4.21 10.35
C GLY A 103 -14.60 -5.55 10.67
N GLY A 104 -13.32 -5.74 10.33
CA GLY A 104 -12.56 -6.93 10.71
C GLY A 104 -12.59 -7.18 12.22
N LEU A 105 -12.42 -6.15 13.04
CA LEU A 105 -12.48 -6.26 14.50
C LEU A 105 -13.86 -6.73 15.00
N ILE A 106 -14.93 -6.19 14.44
CA ILE A 106 -16.31 -6.52 14.81
C ILE A 106 -16.71 -7.93 14.36
N ILE A 107 -16.30 -8.35 13.16
CA ILE A 107 -16.65 -9.65 12.58
C ILE A 107 -15.85 -10.79 13.25
N ILE A 108 -14.52 -10.63 13.40
CA ILE A 108 -13.67 -11.69 13.94
C ILE A 108 -13.85 -11.84 15.47
N LYS A 109 -14.31 -10.79 16.18
CA LYS A 109 -14.42 -10.75 17.65
C LYS A 109 -13.22 -11.40 18.34
N PRO A 110 -12.00 -10.89 18.10
CA PRO A 110 -10.79 -11.54 18.59
C PRO A 110 -10.78 -11.62 20.12
N ASN A 111 -10.21 -12.70 20.64
CA ASN A 111 -9.93 -12.87 22.06
C ASN A 111 -9.06 -11.69 22.56
N TRP A 112 -9.18 -11.33 23.84
CA TRP A 112 -8.38 -10.29 24.50
C TRP A 112 -6.88 -10.39 24.21
N GLN A 113 -6.33 -11.61 24.13
CA GLN A 113 -4.93 -11.81 23.76
C GLN A 113 -4.64 -11.37 22.32
N LEU A 114 -5.47 -11.80 21.35
CA LEU A 114 -5.36 -11.42 19.94
C LEU A 114 -5.54 -9.91 19.74
N LEU A 115 -6.45 -9.28 20.50
CA LEU A 115 -6.64 -7.83 20.50
C LEU A 115 -5.36 -7.08 20.89
N VAL A 116 -4.71 -7.49 21.98
CA VAL A 116 -3.45 -6.89 22.42
C VAL A 116 -2.37 -7.05 21.35
N PHE A 117 -2.25 -8.24 20.76
CA PHE A 117 -1.33 -8.47 19.65
C PHE A 117 -1.61 -7.56 18.45
N THR A 118 -2.87 -7.41 18.04
CA THR A 118 -3.26 -6.51 16.94
C THR A 118 -2.92 -5.04 17.26
N MET A 119 -3.17 -4.59 18.49
CA MET A 119 -2.84 -3.22 18.91
C MET A 119 -1.33 -2.95 18.89
N VAL A 120 -0.52 -3.93 19.32
CA VAL A 120 0.95 -3.84 19.23
C VAL A 120 1.41 -3.81 17.78
N LEU A 121 0.83 -4.63 16.90
CA LEU A 121 1.17 -4.66 15.47
C LEU A 121 0.81 -3.34 14.76
N ILE A 122 -0.37 -2.78 15.04
CA ILE A 122 -0.78 -1.48 14.50
C ILE A 122 0.15 -0.38 15.02
N SER A 123 0.46 -0.37 16.33
CA SER A 123 1.34 0.65 16.91
C SER A 123 2.75 0.58 16.31
N SER A 124 3.28 -0.63 16.13
CA SER A 124 4.58 -0.88 15.51
C SER A 124 4.60 -0.44 14.04
N SER A 125 3.56 -0.77 13.26
CA SER A 125 3.47 -0.36 11.86
C SER A 125 3.33 1.15 11.70
N LEU A 126 2.58 1.83 12.58
CA LEU A 126 2.51 3.29 12.62
C LEU A 126 3.88 3.92 12.89
N ILE A 127 4.64 3.41 13.86
CA ILE A 127 6.01 3.87 14.14
C ILE A 127 6.90 3.68 12.92
N PHE A 128 6.83 2.52 12.28
CA PHE A 128 7.58 2.20 11.07
C PHE A 128 7.23 3.15 9.91
N TYR A 129 5.94 3.41 9.66
CA TYR A 129 5.49 4.35 8.63
C TYR A 129 5.89 5.80 8.94
N MET A 130 5.88 6.22 10.21
CA MET A 130 6.38 7.53 10.61
C MET A 130 7.88 7.68 10.32
N ILE A 131 8.67 6.63 10.57
CA ILE A 131 10.11 6.61 10.25
C ILE A 131 10.32 6.72 8.74
N ILE A 132 9.60 5.92 7.94
CA ILE A 132 9.66 5.97 6.47
C ILE A 132 9.26 7.33 5.94
N ALA A 133 8.19 7.93 6.46
CA ALA A 133 7.76 9.26 6.06
C ALA A 133 8.86 10.32 6.29
N ARG A 134 9.61 10.21 7.39
CA ARG A 134 10.77 11.07 7.65
C ARG A 134 11.92 10.83 6.67
N TYR A 135 12.19 9.57 6.32
CA TYR A 135 13.19 9.24 5.30
C TYR A 135 12.81 9.78 3.92
N GLY A 136 11.54 9.60 3.50
CA GLY A 136 11.03 10.14 2.23
C GLY A 136 11.17 11.66 2.14
N GLN A 137 10.91 12.40 3.23
CA GLN A 137 11.13 13.85 3.29
C GLN A 137 12.61 14.21 3.11
N LYS A 138 13.53 13.51 3.78
CA LYS A 138 14.97 13.76 3.66
C LYS A 138 15.48 13.51 2.23
N LEU A 139 15.03 12.44 1.58
CA LEU A 139 15.40 12.13 0.20
C LEU A 139 14.94 13.24 -0.77
N LEU A 140 13.74 13.78 -0.55
CA LEU A 140 13.23 14.91 -1.33
C LEU A 140 14.05 16.19 -1.09
N SER A 141 14.35 16.54 0.17
CA SER A 141 15.21 17.69 0.48
C SER A 141 16.61 17.57 -0.13
N GLN A 142 17.20 16.37 -0.14
CA GLN A 142 18.50 16.12 -0.77
C GLN A 142 18.44 16.30 -2.29
N LYS A 143 17.39 15.79 -2.94
CA LYS A 143 17.20 15.93 -4.39
C LYS A 143 17.02 17.39 -4.81
N ILE A 144 16.28 18.17 -4.02
CA ILE A 144 16.12 19.62 -4.23
C ILE A 144 17.48 20.32 -4.11
N LYS A 145 18.20 20.09 -3.00
CA LYS A 145 19.52 20.71 -2.77
C LYS A 145 20.55 20.36 -3.85
N ALA A 146 20.55 19.12 -4.34
CA ALA A 146 21.42 18.69 -5.44
C ALA A 146 21.05 19.38 -6.76
N SER A 147 19.76 19.57 -7.02
CA SER A 147 19.28 20.29 -8.21
C SER A 147 19.65 21.77 -8.16
N GLU A 148 19.50 22.42 -7.00
CA GLU A 148 19.91 23.82 -6.78
C GLU A 148 21.42 24.00 -6.96
N LEU A 149 22.22 23.07 -6.41
CA LEU A 149 23.67 23.11 -6.57
C LEU A 149 24.09 22.93 -8.04
N LYS A 150 23.44 22.00 -8.77
CA LYS A 150 23.70 21.81 -10.19
C LYS A 150 23.32 23.04 -11.02
N GLY A 151 22.22 23.71 -10.65
CA GLY A 151 21.82 24.99 -11.25
C GLY A 151 22.90 26.06 -11.08
N LYS A 152 23.39 26.25 -9.85
CA LYS A 152 24.46 27.23 -9.56
C LYS A 152 25.76 26.94 -10.31
N ILE A 153 26.20 25.69 -10.37
CA ILE A 153 27.42 25.30 -11.10
C ILE A 153 27.28 25.60 -12.60
N ASN A 154 26.11 25.34 -13.19
CA ASN A 154 25.86 25.66 -14.60
C ASN A 154 25.88 27.17 -14.86
N ASP A 155 25.32 27.98 -13.96
CA ASP A 155 25.31 29.44 -14.08
C ASP A 155 26.75 30.01 -13.93
N ASP A 156 27.51 29.54 -12.93
CA ASP A 156 28.91 29.95 -12.71
C ASP A 156 29.79 29.56 -13.91
N GLY A 157 29.58 28.36 -14.46
CA GLY A 157 30.28 27.90 -15.67
C GLY A 157 29.93 28.71 -16.91
N ALA A 158 28.66 29.12 -17.07
CA ALA A 158 28.23 29.99 -18.17
C ALA A 158 28.87 31.37 -18.07
N ILE A 159 28.92 31.97 -16.86
CA ILE A 159 29.58 33.27 -16.63
C ILE A 159 31.08 33.17 -16.95
N ALA A 160 31.75 32.10 -16.52
CA ALA A 160 33.17 31.88 -16.80
C ALA A 160 33.49 31.68 -18.29
N SER A 161 32.52 31.33 -19.13
CA SER A 161 32.70 31.18 -20.58
C SER A 161 32.53 32.49 -21.38
N ILE A 162 31.96 33.52 -20.75
CA ILE A 162 31.74 34.85 -21.37
C ILE A 162 32.94 35.79 -21.13
N ILE A 163 33.72 35.54 -20.08
CA ILE A 163 34.92 36.32 -19.70
C ILE A 163 36.15 35.72 -20.40
#